data_AF-Z9JMP4-F1
#
_entry.id   AF-Z9JMP4-F1
#
_cell.length_a   1.000
_cell.length_b   1.000
_cell.length_c   1.000
_cell.angle_alpha   90.00
_cell.angle_beta   90.00
_cell.angle_gamma   90.00
#
_symmetry.space_group_name_H-M   'P 1'
#
loop_
_entity.id
_entity.type
_entity.pdbx_description
1 polymer ?
#
loop_
_entity_poly.entity_id
_entity_poly.type
_entity_poly.pdbx_seq_one_letter_code
_entity_poly.pdbx_strand_id
1 'polypeptide(L)'
;MSTPASARTFVKVMAFMCLGLGVPSMLANLLSIVHLLLVPDGDPATLQGILGVPMPPQFAWMFRHTLALSLANGALSLLFVCVGSGLWHQREWARRGIIALLLAVTIVSLAALPLIGPLFDGVMMLLPPEMITTPDITTQLHTARLAVWGIGGVAAIAMVALHGWLIWRFQTPEIRAQFH
;
A
#
# COMPACT_ATOMS: atom_id res chain seq x y z
N MET A 1 11.07 31.54 -7.83
CA MET A 1 9.88 32.07 -7.14
C MET A 1 8.64 31.53 -7.82
N SER A 2 7.85 30.69 -7.15
CA SER A 2 6.57 30.20 -7.68
C SER A 2 5.48 31.24 -7.36
N THR A 3 4.61 31.57 -8.32
CA THR A 3 3.50 32.51 -8.08
C THR A 3 2.43 31.92 -7.15
N PRO A 4 1.64 32.74 -6.43
CA PRO A 4 0.57 32.28 -5.53
C PRO A 4 -0.44 31.32 -6.21
N ALA A 5 -0.68 31.51 -7.51
CA ALA A 5 -1.53 30.64 -8.31
C ALA A 5 -0.95 29.22 -8.46
N SER A 6 0.37 29.09 -8.62
CA SER A 6 1.05 27.80 -8.71
C SER A 6 0.96 27.00 -7.40
N ALA A 7 1.11 27.68 -6.26
CA ALA A 7 0.96 27.09 -4.93
C ALA A 7 -0.46 26.54 -4.70
N ARG A 8 -1.49 27.30 -5.07
CA ARG A 8 -2.89 26.89 -4.96
C ARG A 8 -3.21 25.70 -5.87
N THR A 9 -2.74 25.72 -7.12
CA THR A 9 -2.94 24.60 -8.06
C THR A 9 -2.28 23.33 -7.54
N PHE A 10 -1.07 23.41 -6.99
CA PHE A 10 -0.39 22.27 -6.39
C PHE A 10 -1.22 21.64 -5.26
N VAL A 11 -1.73 22.43 -4.31
CA VAL A 11 -2.57 21.91 -3.22
C VAL A 11 -3.84 21.25 -3.75
N LYS A 12 -4.47 21.82 -4.79
CA LYS A 12 -5.65 21.21 -5.44
C LYS A 12 -5.34 19.89 -6.14
N VAL A 13 -4.21 19.80 -6.85
CA VAL A 13 -3.76 18.55 -7.49
C VAL A 13 -3.51 17.47 -6.42
N MET A 14 -2.84 17.83 -5.32
CA MET A 14 -2.62 16.91 -4.21
C MET A 14 -3.92 16.46 -3.54
N ALA A 15 -4.86 17.39 -3.32
CA ALA A 15 -6.19 17.06 -2.82
C ALA A 15 -6.92 16.09 -3.74
N PHE A 16 -6.89 16.35 -5.05
CA PHE A 16 -7.49 15.48 -6.07
C PHE A 16 -6.84 14.10 -6.10
N MET A 17 -5.51 14.01 -6.01
CA MET A 17 -4.81 12.72 -5.92
C MET A 17 -5.21 11.94 -4.67
N CYS A 18 -5.31 12.60 -3.51
CA CYS A 18 -5.74 11.94 -2.26
C CYS A 18 -7.18 11.42 -2.37
N LEU A 19 -8.09 12.21 -2.93
CA LEU A 19 -9.49 11.80 -3.13
C LEU A 19 -9.60 10.71 -4.20
N GLY A 20 -8.88 10.85 -5.31
CA GLY A 20 -8.86 9.91 -6.42
C GLY A 20 -8.28 8.55 -6.05
N LEU A 21 -7.39 8.48 -5.07
CA LEU A 21 -6.91 7.22 -4.50
C LEU A 21 -7.81 6.72 -3.37
N GLY A 22 -8.21 7.61 -2.46
CA GLY A 22 -8.96 7.25 -1.25
C GLY A 22 -10.39 6.79 -1.51
N VAL A 23 -11.14 7.50 -2.37
CA VAL A 23 -12.55 7.18 -2.65
C VAL A 23 -12.73 5.79 -3.28
N PRO A 24 -12.08 5.45 -4.41
CA PRO A 24 -12.25 4.12 -4.99
C PRO A 24 -11.70 3.02 -4.08
N SER A 25 -10.61 3.27 -3.34
CA SER A 25 -10.08 2.31 -2.37
C SER A 25 -11.06 2.06 -1.23
N MET A 26 -11.73 3.11 -0.73
CA MET A 26 -12.75 2.99 0.30
C MET A 26 -13.97 2.19 -0.21
N LEU A 27 -14.41 2.45 -1.45
CA LEU A 27 -15.50 1.69 -2.08
C LEU A 27 -15.13 0.22 -2.28
N ALA A 28 -13.94 -0.06 -2.81
CA ALA A 28 -13.45 -1.42 -2.98
C ALA A 28 -13.35 -2.14 -1.63
N ASN A 29 -12.90 -1.46 -0.59
CA ASN A 29 -12.77 -2.03 0.74
C ASN A 29 -14.14 -2.31 1.39
N LEU A 30 -15.12 -1.43 1.20
CA LEU A 30 -16.50 -1.68 1.63
C LEU A 30 -17.07 -2.91 0.92
N LEU A 31 -16.85 -3.04 -0.39
CA LEU A 31 -17.27 -4.22 -1.14
C LEU A 31 -16.59 -5.50 -0.61
N SER A 32 -15.29 -5.46 -0.31
CA SER A 32 -14.57 -6.59 0.29
C SER A 32 -15.12 -6.96 1.66
N ILE A 33 -15.46 -5.99 2.51
CA ILE A 33 -16.07 -6.24 3.82
C ILE A 33 -17.46 -6.86 3.67
N VAL A 34 -18.28 -6.33 2.77
CA VAL A 34 -19.61 -6.90 2.47
C VAL A 34 -19.47 -8.33 1.96
N HIS A 35 -18.53 -8.59 1.06
CA HIS A 35 -18.25 -9.93 0.56
C HIS A 35 -17.86 -10.88 1.70
N LEU A 36 -16.95 -10.48 2.59
CA LEU A 36 -16.53 -11.28 3.75
C LEU A 36 -17.66 -11.57 4.74
N LEU A 37 -18.64 -10.66 4.86
CA LEU A 37 -19.81 -10.85 5.71
C LEU A 37 -20.88 -11.76 5.08
N LEU A 38 -21.07 -11.67 3.76
CA LEU A 38 -22.06 -12.45 3.01
C LEU A 38 -21.58 -13.86 2.66
N VAL A 39 -20.28 -13.98 2.40
CA VAL A 39 -19.61 -15.23 2.10
C VAL A 39 -18.48 -15.34 3.13
N PRO A 40 -18.72 -16.00 4.26
CA PRO A 40 -17.70 -16.27 5.26
C PRO A 40 -16.73 -17.34 4.72
N ASP A 41 -16.03 -17.03 3.63
CA ASP A 41 -14.95 -17.87 3.13
C ASP A 41 -13.70 -17.56 3.94
N GLY A 42 -13.11 -18.58 4.56
CA GLY A 42 -11.75 -18.43 5.08
C GLY A 42 -11.41 -19.24 6.33
N ASP A 43 -11.92 -20.46 6.50
CA ASP A 43 -11.13 -21.39 7.29
C ASP A 43 -9.89 -21.75 6.44
N PRO A 44 -8.66 -21.42 6.88
CA PRO A 44 -7.45 -21.90 6.22
C PRO A 44 -7.45 -23.42 6.03
N ALA A 45 -8.19 -24.18 6.85
CA ALA A 45 -8.38 -25.61 6.66
C ALA A 45 -9.18 -25.96 5.39
N THR A 46 -10.19 -25.16 5.01
CA THR A 46 -10.95 -25.35 3.77
C THR A 46 -10.10 -25.07 2.54
N LEU A 47 -9.29 -24.00 2.57
CA LEU A 47 -8.34 -23.69 1.50
C LEU A 47 -7.22 -24.73 1.39
N GLN A 48 -6.70 -25.22 2.52
CA GLN A 48 -5.75 -26.34 2.54
C GLN A 48 -6.36 -27.62 1.94
N GLY A 49 -7.63 -27.90 2.23
CA GLY A 49 -8.37 -29.02 1.65
C GLY A 49 -8.55 -28.91 0.13
N ILE A 50 -8.73 -27.69 -0.39
CA ILE A 50 -8.86 -27.42 -1.84
C ILE A 50 -7.49 -27.49 -2.53
N LEU A 51 -6.46 -26.90 -1.93
CA LEU A 51 -5.12 -26.82 -2.52
C LEU A 51 -4.36 -28.15 -2.42
N GLY A 52 -4.73 -29.04 -1.49
CA GLY A 52 -4.04 -30.31 -1.27
C GLY A 52 -2.62 -30.17 -0.71
N VAL A 53 -2.18 -28.93 -0.42
CA VAL A 53 -0.87 -28.59 0.15
C VAL A 53 -1.04 -27.70 1.38
N PRO A 54 -0.18 -27.84 2.41
CA PRO A 54 -0.24 -27.00 3.60
C PRO A 54 -0.01 -25.53 3.25
N MET A 55 -0.91 -24.67 3.71
CA MET A 55 -0.83 -23.23 3.50
C MET A 55 0.44 -22.65 4.16
N PRO A 56 1.29 -21.89 3.45
CA PRO A 56 2.46 -21.27 4.05
C PRO A 56 2.08 -20.30 5.18
N PRO A 57 2.87 -20.22 6.26
CA PRO A 57 2.54 -19.43 7.46
C PRO A 57 2.17 -17.96 7.20
N GLN A 58 2.84 -17.33 6.24
CA GLN A 58 2.63 -15.96 5.81
C GLN A 58 1.24 -15.76 5.20
N PHE A 59 0.81 -16.67 4.31
CA PHE A 59 -0.52 -16.60 3.71
C PHE A 59 -1.57 -16.95 4.74
N ALA A 60 -1.36 -18.01 5.55
CA ALA A 60 -2.26 -18.37 6.63
C ALA A 60 -2.48 -17.20 7.62
N TRP A 61 -1.43 -16.44 7.96
CA TRP A 61 -1.55 -15.24 8.78
C TRP A 61 -2.39 -14.15 8.09
N MET A 62 -2.15 -13.90 6.79
CA MET A 62 -2.93 -12.92 6.02
C MET A 62 -4.41 -13.30 5.97
N PHE A 63 -4.74 -14.56 5.66
CA PHE A 63 -6.13 -15.04 5.59
C PHE A 63 -6.83 -14.95 6.95
N ARG A 64 -6.14 -15.33 8.03
CA ARG A 64 -6.68 -15.21 9.39
C ARG A 64 -6.95 -13.75 9.79
N HIS A 65 -6.15 -12.81 9.29
CA HIS A 65 -6.29 -11.39 9.59
C HIS A 65 -6.91 -10.58 8.46
N THR A 66 -7.55 -11.23 7.47
CA THR A 66 -8.12 -10.54 6.31
C THR A 66 -9.06 -9.42 6.73
N LEU A 67 -9.97 -9.67 7.68
CA LEU A 67 -10.87 -8.64 8.18
C LEU A 67 -10.11 -7.48 8.82
N ALA A 68 -9.09 -7.76 9.63
CA ALA A 68 -8.29 -6.71 10.28
C ALA A 68 -7.48 -5.90 9.24
N LEU A 69 -6.92 -6.55 8.23
CA LEU A 69 -6.21 -5.91 7.13
C LEU A 69 -7.14 -5.06 6.27
N SER A 70 -8.34 -5.56 5.96
CA SER A 70 -9.39 -4.79 5.27
C SER A 70 -9.84 -3.59 6.10
N LEU A 71 -10.06 -3.74 7.40
CA LEU A 71 -10.41 -2.61 8.26
C LEU A 71 -9.27 -1.58 8.33
N ALA A 72 -8.02 -2.02 8.45
CA ALA A 72 -6.86 -1.13 8.43
C ALA A 72 -6.74 -0.37 7.09
N ASN A 73 -6.92 -1.07 5.97
CA ASN A 73 -6.92 -0.46 4.63
C ASN A 73 -8.11 0.51 4.44
N GLY A 74 -9.28 0.18 4.98
CA GLY A 74 -10.45 1.06 4.99
C GLY A 74 -10.23 2.32 5.81
N ALA A 75 -9.64 2.19 7.00
CA ALA A 75 -9.26 3.32 7.84
C ALA A 75 -8.24 4.21 7.12
N LEU A 76 -7.24 3.62 6.47
CA LEU A 76 -6.26 4.36 5.68
C LEU A 76 -6.92 5.10 4.49
N SER A 77 -7.83 4.44 3.78
CA SER A 77 -8.59 5.05 2.68
C SER A 77 -9.43 6.23 3.17
N LEU A 78 -10.10 6.08 4.32
CA LEU A 78 -10.84 7.16 4.96
C LEU A 78 -9.93 8.33 5.35
N LEU A 79 -8.73 8.05 5.88
CA LEU A 79 -7.74 9.09 6.17
C LEU A 79 -7.33 9.85 4.91
N PHE A 80 -7.11 9.17 3.78
CA PHE A 80 -6.85 9.83 2.49
C PHE A 80 -8.02 10.71 2.05
N VAL A 81 -9.26 10.25 2.22
CA VAL A 81 -10.45 11.05 1.88
C VAL A 81 -10.58 12.27 2.80
N CYS A 82 -10.41 12.10 4.10
CA CYS A 82 -10.45 13.19 5.09
C CYS A 82 -9.36 14.22 4.79
N VAL A 83 -8.10 13.80 4.66
CA VAL A 83 -6.99 14.70 4.34
C VAL A 83 -7.19 15.36 2.98
N GLY A 84 -7.63 14.62 1.96
CA GLY A 84 -7.93 15.16 0.64
C GLY A 84 -9.01 16.25 0.67
N SER A 85 -10.08 16.02 1.44
CA SER A 85 -11.16 16.99 1.64
C SER A 85 -10.67 18.23 2.39
N GLY A 86 -9.85 18.03 3.43
CA GLY A 86 -9.22 19.11 4.18
C GLY A 86 -8.24 19.93 3.33
N LEU A 87 -7.46 19.29 2.44
CA LEU A 87 -6.58 19.97 1.50
C LEU A 87 -7.37 20.77 0.46
N TRP A 88 -8.50 20.23 -0.02
CA TRP A 88 -9.39 20.93 -0.94
C TRP A 88 -9.95 22.22 -0.32
N HIS A 89 -10.26 22.19 0.97
CA HIS A 89 -10.68 23.34 1.76
C HIS A 89 -9.54 24.11 2.42
N GLN A 90 -8.29 23.79 2.07
CA GLN A 90 -7.09 24.50 2.54
C GLN A 90 -7.01 24.63 4.08
N ARG A 91 -7.38 23.58 4.81
CA ARG A 91 -7.30 23.54 6.28
C ARG A 91 -5.90 23.16 6.75
N GLU A 92 -5.38 23.87 7.76
CA GLU A 92 -4.01 23.62 8.27
C GLU A 92 -3.83 22.19 8.85
N TRP A 93 -4.87 21.61 9.46
CA TRP A 93 -4.80 20.23 9.94
C TRP A 93 -4.55 19.22 8.81
N ALA A 94 -5.06 19.51 7.60
CA ALA A 94 -4.88 18.65 6.43
C ALA A 94 -3.46 18.70 5.89
N ARG A 95 -2.78 19.85 6.00
CA ARG A 95 -1.35 19.98 5.69
C ARG A 95 -0.50 19.06 6.58
N ARG A 96 -0.80 19.01 7.89
CA ARG A 96 -0.12 18.09 8.81
C ARG A 96 -0.51 16.64 8.54
N GLY A 97 -1.78 16.40 8.22
CA GLY A 97 -2.30 15.09 7.87
C GLY A 97 -1.61 14.49 6.64
N ILE A 98 -1.43 15.26 5.56
CA ILE A 98 -0.75 14.76 4.35
C ILE A 98 0.73 14.47 4.63
N ILE A 99 1.42 15.29 5.43
CA ILE A 99 2.80 15.01 5.83
C ILE A 99 2.88 13.70 6.62
N ALA A 100 1.97 13.48 7.57
CA ALA A 100 1.91 12.25 8.36
C ALA A 100 1.61 11.03 7.47
N LEU A 101 0.68 11.14 6.53
CA LEU A 101 0.37 10.08 5.56
C LEU A 101 1.57 9.76 4.67
N LEU A 102 2.27 10.77 4.16
CA LEU A 102 3.46 10.58 3.32
C LEU A 102 4.57 9.82 4.10
N LEU A 103 4.78 10.16 5.37
CA LEU A 103 5.72 9.44 6.24
C LEU A 103 5.27 8.00 6.49
N ALA A 104 3.99 7.79 6.83
CA ALA A 104 3.46 6.46 7.10
C ALA A 104 3.57 5.54 5.88
N VAL A 105 3.20 6.03 4.69
CA VAL A 105 3.33 5.28 3.43
C VAL A 105 4.80 4.96 3.15
N THR A 106 5.70 5.92 3.34
CA THR A 106 7.15 5.69 3.16
C THR A 106 7.68 4.58 4.08
N ILE A 107 7.30 4.61 5.36
CA ILE A 107 7.70 3.58 6.34
C ILE A 107 7.15 2.21 5.92
N VAL A 108 5.88 2.13 5.55
CA VAL A 108 5.24 0.88 5.11
C VAL A 108 5.90 0.33 3.84
N SER A 109 6.18 1.19 2.84
CA SER A 109 6.84 0.78 1.60
C SER A 109 8.25 0.25 1.85
N LEU A 110 9.01 0.87 2.76
CA LEU A 110 10.34 0.38 3.15
C LEU A 110 10.25 -0.92 3.96
N ALA A 111 9.29 -1.01 4.87
CA ALA A 111 9.05 -2.22 5.66
C ALA A 111 8.61 -3.40 4.80
N ALA A 112 7.96 -3.17 3.65
CA ALA A 112 7.55 -4.22 2.73
C ALA A 112 8.72 -4.89 1.98
N LEU A 113 9.83 -4.18 1.77
CA LEU A 113 10.98 -4.70 1.01
C LEU A 113 11.59 -5.99 1.60
N PRO A 114 11.86 -6.10 2.92
CA PRO A 114 12.35 -7.36 3.49
C PRO A 114 11.31 -8.50 3.47
N LEU A 115 10.01 -8.21 3.32
CA LEU A 115 8.97 -9.25 3.22
C LEU A 115 8.99 -9.98 1.87
N ILE A 116 9.65 -9.45 0.84
CA ILE A 116 9.74 -10.09 -0.48
C ILE A 116 10.33 -11.49 -0.39
N GLY A 117 11.40 -11.67 0.39
CA GLY A 117 12.06 -12.97 0.55
C GLY A 117 11.12 -14.05 1.10
N PRO A 118 10.56 -13.86 2.31
CA PRO A 118 9.59 -14.77 2.89
C PRO A 118 8.37 -15.03 1.99
N LEU A 119 7.89 -14.03 1.23
CA LEU A 119 6.78 -14.25 0.30
C LEU A 119 7.15 -15.25 -0.80
N PHE A 120 8.32 -15.13 -1.43
CA PHE A 120 8.81 -16.09 -2.41
C PHE A 120 9.05 -17.48 -1.82
N ASP A 121 9.56 -17.55 -0.59
CA ASP A 121 9.74 -18.83 0.12
C ASP A 121 8.38 -19.53 0.33
N GLY A 122 7.31 -18.76 0.54
CA GLY A 122 5.94 -19.29 0.62
C GLY A 122 5.42 -19.82 -0.70
N VAL A 123 5.71 -19.13 -1.79
CA VAL A 123 5.36 -19.61 -3.14
C VAL A 123 6.08 -20.95 -3.42
N MET A 124 7.31 -21.12 -2.95
CA MET A 124 8.04 -22.38 -3.13
C MET A 124 7.38 -23.55 -2.38
N MET A 125 6.80 -23.28 -1.22
CA MET A 125 6.07 -24.28 -0.43
C MET A 125 4.73 -24.70 -1.07
N LEU A 126 4.18 -23.87 -1.96
CA LEU A 126 2.95 -24.18 -2.69
C LEU A 126 3.20 -24.96 -3.99
N LEU A 127 4.46 -25.11 -4.43
CA LEU A 127 4.78 -25.87 -5.63
C LEU A 127 4.68 -27.39 -5.37
N PRO A 128 4.18 -28.17 -6.34
CA PRO A 128 4.29 -29.61 -6.33
C PRO A 128 5.76 -30.05 -6.23
N PRO A 129 6.09 -31.16 -5.51
CA PRO A 129 7.47 -31.64 -5.37
C PRO A 129 8.19 -31.84 -6.71
N GLU A 130 7.47 -32.27 -7.74
CA GLU A 130 7.97 -32.48 -9.11
C GLU A 130 8.53 -31.17 -9.71
N MET A 131 7.87 -30.04 -9.48
CA MET A 131 8.27 -28.74 -9.98
C MET A 131 9.48 -28.16 -9.21
N ILE A 132 9.62 -28.50 -7.93
CA ILE A 132 10.75 -28.07 -7.09
C ILE A 132 12.07 -28.69 -7.58
N THR A 133 12.01 -29.94 -8.06
CA THR A 133 13.21 -30.63 -8.58
C THR A 133 13.61 -30.20 -9.99
N THR A 134 12.76 -29.44 -10.68
CA THR A 134 13.04 -28.96 -12.04
C THR A 134 13.94 -27.72 -11.97
N PRO A 135 15.19 -27.78 -12.46
CA PRO A 135 16.17 -26.70 -12.31
C PRO A 135 15.77 -25.41 -13.06
N ASP A 136 15.01 -25.52 -14.15
CA ASP A 136 14.51 -24.36 -14.90
C ASP A 136 13.53 -23.53 -14.05
N ILE A 137 12.57 -24.19 -13.39
CA ILE A 137 11.54 -23.54 -12.56
C ILE A 137 12.17 -22.81 -11.38
N THR A 138 13.08 -23.47 -10.66
CA THR A 138 13.76 -22.87 -9.50
C THR A 138 14.69 -21.72 -9.89
N THR A 139 15.38 -21.82 -11.03
CA THR A 139 16.23 -20.74 -11.57
C THR A 139 15.40 -19.53 -12.00
N GLN A 140 14.26 -19.76 -12.66
CA GLN A 140 13.33 -18.68 -13.04
C GLN A 140 12.79 -17.95 -11.81
N LEU A 141 12.43 -18.68 -10.75
CA LEU A 141 11.91 -18.09 -9.51
C LEU A 141 12.97 -17.32 -8.74
N HIS A 142 14.21 -17.81 -8.70
CA HIS A 142 15.33 -17.06 -8.12
C HIS A 142 15.61 -15.77 -8.90
N THR A 143 15.57 -15.84 -10.24
CA THR A 143 15.72 -14.67 -11.11
C THR A 143 14.59 -13.66 -10.90
N ALA A 144 13.34 -14.14 -10.80
CA ALA A 144 12.18 -13.31 -10.50
C ALA A 144 12.30 -12.65 -9.12
N ARG A 145 12.76 -13.37 -8.10
CA ARG A 145 13.01 -12.84 -6.75
C ARG A 145 14.02 -11.69 -6.79
N LEU A 146 15.15 -11.87 -7.48
CA LEU A 146 16.16 -10.82 -7.62
C LEU A 146 15.62 -9.62 -8.41
N ALA A 147 14.88 -9.85 -9.49
CA ALA A 147 14.28 -8.79 -10.28
C ALA A 147 13.26 -7.98 -9.46
N VAL A 148 12.35 -8.64 -8.73
CA VAL A 148 11.36 -8.00 -7.87
C VAL A 148 12.04 -7.24 -6.73
N TRP A 149 13.08 -7.81 -6.12
CA TRP A 149 13.82 -7.13 -5.06
C TRP A 149 14.58 -5.89 -5.58
N GLY A 150 15.22 -6.00 -6.75
CA GLY A 150 15.92 -4.88 -7.39
C GLY A 150 14.97 -3.76 -7.81
N ILE A 151 13.89 -4.08 -8.53
CA ILE A 151 12.85 -3.12 -8.94
C ILE A 151 12.19 -2.51 -7.70
N GLY A 152 11.86 -3.33 -6.70
CA GLY A 152 11.29 -2.88 -5.44
C GLY A 152 12.21 -1.92 -4.69
N GLY A 153 13.52 -2.19 -4.66
CA GLY A 153 14.51 -1.31 -4.06
C GLY A 153 14.60 0.05 -4.76
N VAL A 154 14.64 0.05 -6.09
CA VAL A 154 14.62 1.29 -6.89
C VAL A 154 13.34 2.08 -6.66
N ALA A 155 12.17 1.41 -6.69
CA ALA A 155 10.88 2.03 -6.43
C ALA A 155 10.80 2.60 -5.00
N ALA A 156 11.33 1.90 -4.00
CA ALA A 156 11.37 2.38 -2.62
C ALA A 156 12.23 3.65 -2.49
N ILE A 157 13.42 3.68 -3.10
CA ILE A 157 14.29 4.88 -3.10
C ILE A 157 13.59 6.04 -3.80
N ALA A 158 13.00 5.80 -4.97
CA ALA A 158 12.27 6.82 -5.71
C ALA A 158 11.10 7.38 -4.89
N MET A 159 10.37 6.52 -4.18
CA MET A 159 9.29 6.95 -3.30
C MET A 159 9.83 7.75 -2.11
N VAL A 160 10.88 7.32 -1.42
CA VAL A 160 11.48 8.09 -0.32
C VAL A 160 11.88 9.49 -0.79
N ALA A 161 12.54 9.59 -1.94
CA ALA A 161 12.94 10.87 -2.52
C ALA A 161 11.73 11.75 -2.85
N LEU A 162 10.70 11.19 -3.50
CA LEU A 162 9.48 11.91 -3.86
C LEU A 162 8.71 12.38 -2.61
N HIS A 163 8.49 11.50 -1.64
CA HIS A 163 7.78 11.81 -0.40
C HIS A 163 8.55 12.85 0.43
N GLY A 164 9.88 12.71 0.53
CA GLY A 164 10.73 13.70 1.18
C GLY A 164 10.63 15.08 0.53
N TRP A 165 10.69 15.12 -0.80
CA TRP A 165 10.50 16.36 -1.56
C TRP A 165 9.11 16.97 -1.34
N LEU A 166 8.04 16.16 -1.36
CA LEU A 166 6.67 16.61 -1.08
C LEU A 166 6.54 17.19 0.33
N ILE A 167 7.07 16.49 1.34
CA ILE A 167 7.05 16.95 2.74
C ILE A 167 7.74 18.32 2.85
N TRP A 168 8.93 18.44 2.29
CA TRP A 168 9.64 19.72 2.24
C TRP A 168 8.81 20.80 1.53
N ARG A 169 8.19 20.46 0.39
CA ARG A 169 7.34 21.39 -0.37
C ARG A 169 6.13 21.87 0.44
N PHE A 170 5.49 21.01 1.22
CA PHE A 170 4.38 21.37 2.12
C PHE A 170 4.80 22.19 3.34
N GLN A 171 6.10 22.33 3.60
CA GLN A 171 6.64 23.19 4.65
C GLN A 171 7.05 24.57 4.14
N THR A 172 7.15 24.78 2.82
CA THR A 172 7.61 26.08 2.31
C THR A 172 6.60 27.19 2.63
N PRO A 173 7.08 28.43 2.89
CA PRO A 173 6.21 29.53 3.31
C PRO A 173 5.06 29.79 2.33
N GLU A 174 5.30 29.61 1.03
CA GLU A 174 4.31 29.88 -0.02
C GLU A 174 3.13 28.90 0.02
N ILE A 175 3.41 27.62 0.29
CA ILE A 175 2.38 26.59 0.43
C ILE A 175 1.69 26.73 1.79
N ARG A 176 2.47 26.95 2.87
CA ARG A 176 1.92 27.17 4.21
C ARG A 176 0.93 28.34 4.26
N ALA A 177 1.21 29.42 3.52
CA ALA A 177 0.34 30.58 3.44
C ALA A 177 -1.02 30.31 2.76
N GLN A 178 -1.20 29.18 2.07
CA GLN A 178 -2.52 28.79 1.53
C GLN A 178 -3.44 28.26 2.63
N PHE A 179 -2.91 27.79 3.76
CA PHE A 179 -3.68 27.12 4.79
C PHE A 179 -4.11 28.08 5.89
N HIS A 180 -5.36 27.92 6.35
CA HIS A 180 -6.00 28.72 7.39
C HIS A 180 -6.75 27.84 8.41
#